data_AF-Q8S514-F1
#
_entry.id   AF-Q8S514-F1
#
_cell.length_a   1.000
_cell.length_b   1.000
_cell.length_c   1.000
_cell.angle_alpha   90.00
_cell.angle_beta   90.00
_cell.angle_gamma   90.00
#
_symmetry.space_group_name_H-M   'P 1'
#
loop_
_entity.id
_entity.type
_entity.pdbx_description
1 polymer ?
#
loop_
_entity_poly.entity_id
_entity_poly.type
_entity_poly.pdbx_seq_one_letter_code
_entity_poly.pdbx_strand_id
1 'polypeptide(L)'
;GGVGKTTLAKVLYNKIAYQFEGCCFLQDVRREASKHGLVELQKTLLNDILKEDLKVVSRDRRIIIRSRLFKESSYSPRRRM
;
A
#
# COMPACT_ATOMS: atom_id res chain seq x y z
N GLY A 1 15.06 -17.32 -17.43
CA GLY A 1 16.21 -16.48 -17.03
C GLY A 1 16.06 -16.11 -15.58
N GLY A 2 17.08 -16.08 -14.72
CA GLY A 2 18.53 -16.12 -14.92
C GLY A 2 19.13 -15.38 -13.72
N VAL A 3 19.95 -16.09 -12.94
CA VAL A 3 20.86 -15.67 -11.84
C VAL A 3 20.49 -14.37 -11.10
N GLY A 4 19.92 -14.53 -9.90
CA GLY A 4 20.08 -13.61 -8.76
C GLY A 4 19.41 -12.23 -8.80
N LYS A 5 18.84 -11.77 -9.92
CA LYS A 5 18.26 -10.40 -10.02
C LYS A 5 17.20 -10.13 -8.95
N THR A 6 16.24 -11.04 -8.80
CA THR A 6 15.21 -10.94 -7.76
C THR A 6 15.81 -11.03 -6.36
N THR A 7 16.87 -11.83 -6.18
CA THR A 7 17.59 -11.93 -4.91
C THR A 7 18.27 -10.61 -4.56
N LEU A 8 18.96 -9.98 -5.52
CA LEU A 8 19.61 -8.68 -5.31
C LEU A 8 18.58 -7.59 -5.04
N ALA A 9 17.47 -7.57 -5.78
CA ALA A 9 16.37 -6.64 -5.52
C ALA A 9 15.81 -6.81 -4.10
N LYS A 10 15.65 -8.06 -3.62
CA LYS A 10 15.19 -8.37 -2.26
C LYS A 10 16.20 -7.93 -1.19
N VAL A 11 17.49 -8.16 -1.42
CA VAL A 11 18.56 -7.71 -0.50
C VAL A 11 18.61 -6.19 -0.41
N LEU A 12 18.52 -5.50 -1.55
CA LEU A 12 18.49 -4.04 -1.59
C LEU A 12 17.24 -3.50 -0.88
N TYR A 13 16.08 -4.08 -1.16
CA TYR A 13 14.83 -3.73 -0.48
C TYR A 13 14.98 -3.82 1.04
N ASN A 14 15.44 -4.96 1.56
CA ASN A 14 15.64 -5.16 3.00
C ASN A 14 16.61 -4.14 3.62
N LYS A 15 17.58 -3.63 2.85
CA LYS A 15 18.55 -2.62 3.29
C LYS A 15 18.01 -1.19 3.30
N ILE A 16 16.96 -0.86 2.57
CA ILE A 16 16.48 0.53 2.45
C ILE A 16 15.04 0.72 2.92
N ALA A 17 14.27 -0.36 3.04
CA ALA A 17 12.84 -0.33 3.41
C ALA A 17 12.56 0.44 4.71
N TYR A 18 13.45 0.31 5.70
CA TYR A 18 13.30 1.00 7.00
C TYR A 18 13.39 2.53 6.91
N GLN A 19 13.90 3.06 5.80
CA GLN A 19 14.03 4.51 5.56
C GLN A 19 12.72 5.14 5.06
N PHE A 20 11.72 4.32 4.74
CA PHE A 20 10.43 4.75 4.23
C PHE A 20 9.31 4.44 5.24
N GLU A 21 8.34 5.34 5.36
CA GLU A 21 7.18 5.15 6.26
C GLU A 21 6.31 3.95 5.83
N GLY A 22 6.26 3.69 4.52
CA GLY A 22 5.57 2.57 3.90
C GLY A 22 6.41 1.94 2.78
N CYS A 23 6.47 0.62 2.75
CA CYS A 23 7.23 -0.14 1.75
C CYS A 23 6.55 -1.49 1.48
N CYS A 24 6.68 -2.01 0.26
CA CYS A 24 6.15 -3.31 -0.14
C CYS A 24 7.08 -3.94 -1.19
N PHE A 25 7.30 -5.25 -1.12
CA PHE A 25 8.08 -5.99 -2.11
C PHE A 25 7.24 -7.10 -2.76
N LEU A 26 6.90 -6.93 -4.04
CA LEU A 26 6.15 -7.92 -4.81
C LEU A 26 7.10 -8.77 -5.65
N GLN A 27 7.35 -10.01 -5.22
CA GLN A 27 8.40 -10.86 -5.79
C GLN A 27 8.10 -11.38 -7.21
N ASP A 28 6.86 -11.80 -7.48
CA ASP A 28 6.43 -12.31 -8.80
C ASP A 28 5.04 -11.78 -9.15
N VAL A 29 5.00 -10.50 -9.51
CA VAL A 29 3.75 -9.80 -9.86
C VAL A 29 2.94 -10.55 -10.92
N ARG A 30 3.61 -11.18 -11.89
CA ARG A 30 2.93 -11.85 -13.01
C ARG A 30 2.22 -13.10 -12.50
N ARG A 31 2.92 -13.94 -11.73
CA ARG A 31 2.35 -15.14 -11.13
C ARG A 31 1.24 -14.82 -10.13
N GLU A 32 1.47 -13.85 -9.24
CA GLU A 32 0.50 -13.50 -8.21
C GLU A 32 -0.76 -12.85 -8.80
N ALA A 33 -0.61 -11.99 -9.83
CA ALA A 33 -1.75 -11.44 -10.55
C ALA A 33 -2.55 -12.52 -11.29
N SER A 34 -1.89 -13.51 -11.89
CA SER A 34 -2.57 -14.64 -12.53
C SER A 34 -3.29 -15.56 -11.54
N LYS A 35 -2.76 -15.70 -10.32
CA LYS A 35 -3.31 -16.60 -9.29
C LYS A 35 -4.43 -15.96 -8.46
N HIS A 36 -4.29 -14.69 -8.11
CA HIS A 36 -5.16 -14.00 -7.16
C HIS A 36 -5.92 -12.81 -7.77
N GLY A 37 -5.56 -12.40 -8.99
CA GLY A 37 -6.12 -11.22 -9.65
C GLY A 37 -5.45 -9.91 -9.21
N LEU A 38 -5.59 -8.88 -10.05
CA LEU A 38 -4.98 -7.57 -9.80
C LEU A 38 -5.57 -6.84 -8.59
N VAL A 39 -6.85 -7.10 -8.28
CA VAL A 39 -7.52 -6.47 -7.14
C VAL A 39 -6.89 -6.91 -5.83
N GLU A 40 -6.61 -8.21 -5.65
CA GLU A 40 -5.94 -8.71 -4.45
C GLU A 40 -4.51 -8.19 -4.36
N LEU A 41 -3.79 -8.12 -5.48
CA LEU A 41 -2.43 -7.58 -5.49
C LEU A 41 -2.40 -6.08 -5.10
N GLN A 42 -3.37 -5.31 -5.56
CA GLN A 42 -3.55 -3.91 -5.16
C GLN A 42 -3.86 -3.79 -3.66
N LYS A 43 -4.68 -4.69 -3.09
CA LYS A 43 -4.95 -4.71 -1.65
C LYS A 43 -3.69 -4.99 -0.85
N THR A 44 -2.91 -6.00 -1.23
CA THR A 44 -1.63 -6.32 -0.59
C THR A 44 -0.68 -5.12 -0.61
N LEU A 45 -0.48 -4.51 -1.78
CA LEU A 45 0.38 -3.35 -1.94
C LEU A 45 -0.03 -2.19 -1.01
N LEU A 46 -1.33 -1.89 -0.97
CA LEU A 46 -1.84 -0.78 -0.18
C LEU A 46 -1.78 -1.10 1.33
N ASN A 47 -2.08 -2.32 1.76
CA ASN A 47 -1.96 -2.73 3.16
C ASN A 47 -0.51 -2.59 3.66
N ASP A 48 0.47 -3.07 2.88
CA ASP A 48 1.89 -3.01 3.25
C ASP A 48 2.42 -1.56 3.32
N ILE A 49 1.99 -0.70 2.38
CA ILE A 49 2.42 0.71 2.35
C ILE A 49 1.73 1.53 3.43
N LEU A 50 0.44 1.31 3.67
CA LEU A 50 -0.34 2.14 4.59
C LEU A 50 -0.28 1.65 6.04
N LYS A 51 0.10 0.39 6.28
CA LYS A 51 0.10 -0.27 7.59
C LYS A 51 -1.25 -0.15 8.32
N GLU A 52 -2.32 -0.04 7.55
CA GLU A 52 -3.70 0.08 8.02
C GLU A 52 -4.52 -1.09 7.51
N ASP A 53 -5.51 -1.52 8.29
CA ASP A 53 -6.49 -2.52 7.86
C ASP A 53 -7.48 -1.88 6.87
N LEU A 54 -7.17 -1.96 5.57
CA LEU A 54 -7.97 -1.32 4.55
C LEU A 54 -9.29 -2.07 4.35
N LYS A 55 -10.37 -1.45 4.81
CA LYS A 55 -11.73 -1.86 4.43
C LYS A 55 -11.98 -1.45 2.97
N VAL A 56 -11.73 -2.40 2.06
CA VAL A 56 -11.95 -2.22 0.63
C VAL A 56 -13.45 -2.17 0.37
N VAL A 57 -13.98 -0.96 0.20
CA VAL A 57 -15.36 -0.74 -0.27
C VAL A 57 -15.29 -0.52 -1.77
N SER A 58 -15.63 -1.55 -2.56
CA SER A 58 -15.72 -1.40 -4.01
C SER A 58 -17.04 -0.72 -4.39
N ARG A 59 -17.01 0.59 -4.58
CA ARG A 59 -17.95 1.24 -5.50
C ARG A 59 -17.19 1.44 -6.82
N ASP A 60 -17.65 0.80 -7.88
CA ASP A 60 -17.18 1.05 -9.25
C ASP A 60 -15.69 0.82 -9.53
N ARG A 61 -15.09 -0.23 -8.94
CA ARG A 61 -13.65 -0.60 -9.09
C ARG A 61 -12.64 0.44 -8.58
N ARG A 62 -13.07 1.43 -7.79
CA ARG A 62 -12.16 2.38 -7.12
C ARG A 62 -11.89 1.90 -5.70
N ILE A 63 -10.61 1.74 -5.35
CA ILE A 63 -10.21 1.50 -3.97
C ILE A 63 -10.16 2.87 -3.26
N ILE A 64 -11.09 3.10 -2.34
CA ILE A 64 -11.15 4.32 -1.54
C ILE A 64 -10.41 4.08 -0.22
N ILE A 65 -9.31 4.80 -0.01
CA ILE A 65 -8.56 4.78 1.26
C ILE A 65 -9.23 5.77 2.22
N ARG A 66 -10.02 5.27 3.17
CA ARG A 66 -10.80 6.10 4.10
C ARG A 66 -9.92 7.04 4.93
N SER A 67 -8.78 6.58 5.42
CA SER A 67 -7.90 7.34 6.32
C SER A 67 -7.20 8.54 5.68
N ARG A 68 -7.14 8.60 4.33
CA ARG A 68 -6.54 9.73 3.60
C ARG A 68 -7.54 10.80 3.17
N LEU A 69 -8.83 10.47 3.10
CA LEU A 69 -9.86 11.37 2.57
C LEU A 69 -10.59 12.18 3.65
N PHE A 70 -10.42 11.85 4.93
CA PHE A 70 -10.94 12.64 6.04
C PHE A 70 -9.85 12.92 7.08
N LYS A 71 -8.94 13.86 6.77
CA LYS A 71 -8.51 14.79 7.80
C LYS A 71 -9.61 15.82 7.93
N GLU A 72 -10.64 15.54 8.73
CA GLU A 72 -11.39 16.64 9.31
C GLU A 72 -10.40 17.42 10.17
N SER A 73 -9.85 18.48 9.58
CA SER A 73 -9.22 19.55 10.34
C SER A 73 -10.23 19.92 11.43
N SER A 74 -9.88 19.67 12.68
CA SER A 74 -10.65 20.10 13.84
C SER A 74 -10.84 21.61 13.73
N TYR A 75 -11.96 22.03 13.15
CA TYR A 75 -12.38 23.41 13.16
C TYR A 75 -12.91 23.68 14.57
N SER A 76 -12.02 24.06 15.48
CA SER A 76 -12.42 24.72 16.72
C SER A 76 -12.80 26.16 16.38
N PRO A 77 -14.07 26.58 16.49
CA PRO A 77 -14.41 27.99 16.37
C PRO A 77 -13.79 28.68 17.58
N ARG A 78 -12.78 29.51 17.35
CA ARG A 78 -12.28 30.44 18.37
C ARG A 78 -13.46 31.25 18.88
N ARG A 79 -13.69 31.20 20.20
CA ARG A 79 -14.60 32.09 20.92
C ARG A 79 -14.32 33.53 20.49
N ARG A 80 -15.33 34.22 19.96
CA ARG A 80 -15.35 35.68 19.98
C ARG A 80 -15.84 36.13 21.36
N MET A 81 -15.17 37.16 21.86
CA MET A 81 -15.47 37.89 23.09
C MET A 81 -16.92 38.35 23.15
#